data_AF-A0A534K3U1-F1
#
_entry.id   AF-A0A534K3U1-F1
#
_cell.length_a   1.000
_cell.length_b   1.000
_cell.length_c   1.000
_cell.angle_alpha   90.00
_cell.angle_beta   90.00
_cell.angle_gamma   90.00
#
_symmetry.space_group_name_H-M   'P 1'
#
loop_
_entity.id
_entity.type
_entity.pdbx_description
1 polymer ?
#
loop_
_entity_poly.entity_id
_entity_poly.type
_entity_poly.pdbx_seq_one_letter_code
_entity_poly.pdbx_strand_id
1 'polypeptide(L)'
;MEQALTALYGEDQVAAIITLKVDTKEADRIATEIARFDTIQDVFLVTGDTDIIAKARFPNYKGLKDFVLNSLAPITGVKDTKTLMVVTTYKESGVKKPTS
;
A
#
# COMPACT_ATOMS: atom_id res chain seq x y z
N MET A 1 1.18 15.46 -12.12
CA MET A 1 1.15 14.03 -11.73
C MET A 1 -0.10 13.73 -10.91
N GLU A 2 -0.34 14.45 -9.82
CA GLU A 2 -1.52 14.26 -8.95
C GLU A 2 -2.88 14.42 -9.69
N GLN A 3 -3.01 15.45 -10.53
CA GLN A 3 -4.23 15.66 -11.33
C GLN A 3 -4.54 14.51 -12.30
N ALA A 4 -3.51 13.83 -12.84
CA ALA A 4 -3.71 12.70 -13.74
C ALA A 4 -4.20 11.46 -13.00
N LEU A 5 -3.75 11.24 -11.76
CA LEU A 5 -4.19 10.11 -10.94
C LEU A 5 -5.62 10.31 -10.44
N THR A 6 -5.97 11.53 -10.03
CA THR A 6 -7.36 11.86 -9.67
C THR A 6 -8.30 11.79 -10.88
N ALA A 7 -7.84 12.18 -12.07
CA ALA A 7 -8.65 12.07 -13.29
C ALA A 7 -8.87 10.62 -13.76
N LEU A 8 -7.93 9.72 -13.46
CA LEU A 8 -8.01 8.30 -13.84
C LEU A 8 -8.74 7.43 -12.82
N TYR A 9 -8.74 7.80 -11.53
CA TYR A 9 -9.18 6.95 -10.43
C TYR A 9 -10.08 7.66 -9.40
N GLY A 10 -10.62 8.83 -9.75
CA GLY A 10 -11.25 9.81 -8.85
C GLY A 10 -12.06 9.23 -7.69
N GLU A 11 -13.24 8.68 -8.00
CA GLU A 11 -14.20 8.10 -7.04
C GLU A 11 -14.14 6.55 -6.98
N ASP A 12 -13.32 5.94 -7.84
CA ASP A 12 -13.28 4.49 -8.00
C ASP A 12 -12.38 3.83 -6.94
N GLN A 13 -12.73 2.59 -6.58
CA GLN A 13 -11.90 1.81 -5.67
C GLN A 13 -10.49 1.64 -6.25
N VAL A 14 -9.49 1.98 -5.45
CA VAL A 14 -8.08 1.83 -5.81
C VAL A 14 -7.45 0.71 -5.00
N ALA A 15 -6.60 -0.08 -5.67
CA ALA A 15 -5.67 -0.98 -5.02
C ALA A 15 -4.25 -0.42 -5.16
N ALA A 16 -3.46 -0.53 -4.10
CA ALA A 16 -2.08 -0.07 -4.09
C ALA A 16 -1.16 -1.09 -3.41
N ILE A 17 0.04 -1.22 -3.96
CA ILE A 17 1.17 -1.86 -3.29
C ILE A 17 2.04 -0.75 -2.71
N ILE A 18 2.25 -0.78 -1.42
CA ILE A 18 3.02 0.21 -0.67
C ILE A 18 4.29 -0.48 -0.19
N THR A 19 5.44 0.03 -0.60
CA THR A 19 6.74 -0.47 -0.16
C THR A 19 7.33 0.52 0.83
N LEU A 20 7.77 0.03 1.99
CA LEU A 20 8.37 0.84 3.03
C LEU A 20 9.81 0.43 3.28
N LYS A 21 10.71 1.41 3.31
CA LYS A 21 12.00 1.28 3.99
C LYS A 21 11.85 1.75 5.41
N VAL A 22 12.38 0.97 6.35
CA VAL A 22 12.25 1.23 7.78
C VAL A 22 13.57 1.05 8.51
N ASP A 23 13.61 1.41 9.79
CA ASP A 23 14.67 0.96 10.67
C ASP A 23 14.58 -0.55 10.86
N THR A 24 15.64 -1.28 10.48
CA THR A 24 15.67 -2.76 10.53
C THR A 24 15.33 -3.32 11.92
N LYS A 25 15.68 -2.59 12.98
CA LYS A 25 15.39 -2.96 14.37
C LYS A 25 13.90 -2.89 14.71
N GLU A 26 13.17 -2.03 14.00
CA GLU A 26 11.76 -1.73 14.21
C GLU A 26 10.86 -2.46 13.20
N ALA A 27 11.43 -3.15 12.21
CA ALA A 27 10.69 -3.68 11.07
C ALA A 27 9.52 -4.60 11.48
N ASP A 28 9.75 -5.49 12.45
CA ASP A 28 8.72 -6.38 12.97
C ASP A 28 7.58 -5.64 13.69
N ARG A 29 7.93 -4.64 14.52
CA ARG A 29 6.95 -3.79 15.19
C ARG A 29 6.12 -3.02 14.17
N ILE A 30 6.77 -2.41 13.17
CA ILE A 30 6.11 -1.61 12.15
C ILE A 30 5.20 -2.50 11.28
N ALA A 31 5.65 -3.69 10.86
CA ALA A 31 4.80 -4.61 10.12
C ALA A 31 3.57 -5.05 10.93
N THR A 32 3.76 -5.31 12.23
CA THR A 32 2.67 -5.64 13.16
C THR A 32 1.68 -4.48 13.35
N GLU A 33 2.17 -3.24 13.38
CA GLU A 33 1.33 -2.05 13.45
C GLU A 33 0.53 -1.86 12.16
N ILE A 34 1.17 -2.00 11.00
CA ILE A 34 0.53 -1.92 9.68
C ILE A 34 -0.54 -3.00 9.50
N ALA A 35 -0.31 -4.21 10.02
CA ALA A 35 -1.27 -5.31 9.96
C ALA A 35 -2.61 -5.03 10.68
N ARG A 36 -2.69 -3.98 11.51
CA ARG A 36 -3.92 -3.61 12.24
C ARG A 36 -4.88 -2.75 11.42
N PHE A 37 -4.44 -2.21 10.29
CA PHE A 37 -5.30 -1.37 9.46
C PHE A 37 -6.20 -2.23 8.57
N ASP A 38 -7.52 -2.06 8.68
CA ASP A 38 -8.50 -2.80 7.86
C ASP A 38 -8.33 -2.59 6.35
N THR A 39 -7.71 -1.48 5.95
CA THR A 39 -7.41 -1.17 4.55
C THR A 39 -6.26 -2.01 3.98
N ILE A 40 -5.44 -2.62 4.83
CA ILE A 40 -4.31 -3.47 4.47
C ILE A 40 -4.83 -4.90 4.32
N GLN A 41 -4.75 -5.42 3.10
CA GLN A 41 -5.14 -6.79 2.78
C GLN A 41 -4.03 -7.79 3.05
N ASP A 42 -2.80 -7.39 2.74
CA ASP A 42 -1.62 -8.24 2.84
C ASP A 42 -0.45 -7.38 3.33
N VAL A 43 0.39 -7.91 4.22
CA VAL A 43 1.63 -7.24 4.65
C VAL A 43 2.73 -8.27 4.86
N PHE A 44 3.92 -7.96 4.38
CA PHE A 44 5.06 -8.85 4.40
C PHE A 44 6.32 -8.09 4.81
N LEU A 45 7.12 -8.71 5.68
CA LEU A 45 8.54 -8.41 5.77
C LEU A 45 9.26 -9.17 4.67
N VAL A 46 10.06 -8.46 3.89
CA VAL A 46 10.71 -9.03 2.69
C VAL A 46 12.21 -8.75 2.71
N THR A 47 12.96 -9.58 1.99
CA THR A 47 14.35 -9.28 1.64
C THR A 47 14.39 -8.47 0.35
N GLY A 48 15.34 -7.54 0.23
CA GLY A 48 15.57 -6.75 -0.98
C GLY A 48 15.75 -5.25 -0.71
N ASP A 49 15.38 -4.43 -1.70
CA ASP A 49 15.54 -2.97 -1.64
C ASP A 49 14.49 -2.27 -0.75
N THR A 50 13.57 -3.01 -0.16
CA THR A 50 12.55 -2.52 0.76
C THR A 50 12.41 -3.53 1.89
N ASP A 51 11.98 -3.08 3.06
CA ASP A 51 11.86 -3.94 4.23
C ASP A 51 10.44 -4.51 4.37
N ILE A 52 9.43 -3.69 4.05
CA ILE A 52 8.01 -4.06 4.16
C ILE A 52 7.31 -3.83 2.82
N ILE A 53 6.45 -4.76 2.43
CA ILE A 53 5.49 -4.60 1.35
C ILE A 53 4.09 -4.81 1.92
N ALA A 54 3.21 -3.82 1.71
CA ALA A 54 1.81 -3.91 2.10
C ALA A 54 0.92 -3.69 0.87
N LYS A 55 -0.09 -4.54 0.69
CA LYS A 55 -1.14 -4.36 -0.31
C LYS A 55 -2.37 -3.82 0.38
N ALA A 56 -2.92 -2.74 -0.15
CA ALA A 56 -4.06 -2.04 0.43
C ALA A 56 -5.15 -1.75 -0.60
N ARG A 57 -6.39 -1.61 -0.12
CA ARG A 57 -7.54 -1.16 -0.91
C ARG A 57 -8.23 0.01 -0.25
N PHE A 58 -8.61 1.00 -1.06
CA PHE A 58 -9.30 2.20 -0.62
C PHE A 58 -10.49 2.47 -1.53
N PRO A 59 -11.56 3.10 -1.02
CA PRO A 59 -12.71 3.46 -1.83
C PRO A 59 -12.37 4.45 -2.94
N ASN A 60 -11.31 5.23 -2.79
CA ASN A 60 -10.85 6.21 -3.77
C ASN A 60 -9.38 6.63 -3.52
N TYR A 61 -8.81 7.35 -4.48
CA TYR A 61 -7.46 7.89 -4.38
C TYR A 61 -7.26 8.81 -3.16
N LYS A 62 -8.28 9.60 -2.79
CA LYS A 62 -8.20 10.48 -1.62
C LYS A 62 -7.96 9.68 -0.34
N GLY A 63 -8.70 8.58 -0.14
CA GLY A 63 -8.52 7.70 1.01
C GLY A 63 -7.12 7.08 1.08
N LEU A 64 -6.58 6.65 -0.07
CA LEU A 64 -5.20 6.17 -0.17
C LEU A 64 -4.20 7.25 0.25
N LYS A 65 -4.33 8.46 -0.31
CA LYS A 65 -3.45 9.59 0.02
C LYS A 65 -3.50 9.94 1.50
N ASP A 66 -4.70 10.04 2.06
CA ASP A 66 -4.93 10.35 3.47
C ASP A 66 -4.30 9.28 4.37
N PHE A 67 -4.40 8.00 4.02
CA PHE A 67 -3.76 6.90 4.75
C PHE A 67 -2.24 6.96 4.71
N VAL A 68 -1.64 7.18 3.54
CA VAL A 68 -0.18 7.27 3.41
C VAL A 68 0.37 8.43 4.25
N LEU A 69 -0.28 9.60 4.20
CA LEU A 69 0.19 10.80 4.91
C LEU A 69 -0.09 10.77 6.41
N ASN A 70 -1.25 10.28 6.83
CA ASN A 70 -1.70 10.41 8.22
C ASN A 70 -1.60 9.12 9.03
N SER A 71 -1.46 7.96 8.38
CA SER A 71 -1.39 6.66 9.06
C SER A 71 -0.02 6.01 8.90
N LEU A 72 0.60 6.04 7.71
CA LEU A 72 1.90 5.40 7.51
C LEU A 72 3.08 6.32 7.82
N ALA A 73 3.11 7.55 7.28
CA ALA A 73 4.22 8.47 7.47
C ALA A 73 4.51 8.81 8.95
N PRO A 74 3.53 8.89 9.86
CA PRO A 74 3.79 9.15 11.28
C PRO A 74 4.36 7.95 12.04
N ILE A 75 4.37 6.74 11.48
CA ILE A 75 4.89 5.55 12.16
C ILE A 75 6.39 5.75 12.37
N THR A 76 6.79 5.77 13.64
CA THR A 76 8.21 5.94 14.01
C THR A 76 9.04 4.80 13.42
N GLY A 77 10.15 5.17 12.79
CA GLY A 77 11.06 4.22 12.13
C GLY A 77 10.78 4.02 10.64
N VAL A 78 9.70 4.57 10.08
CA VAL A 78 9.51 4.63 8.61
C VAL A 78 10.45 5.70 8.03
N LYS A 79 11.25 5.31 7.03
CA LYS A 79 12.25 6.18 6.38
C LYS A 79 11.85 6.62 4.99
N ASP A 80 11.27 5.71 4.22
CA ASP A 80 10.82 5.96 2.86
C ASP A 80 9.56 5.15 2.58
N THR A 81 8.66 5.71 1.78
CA THR A 81 7.41 5.07 1.38
C THR A 81 7.20 5.32 -0.10
N LYS A 82 7.02 4.23 -0.86
CA LYS A 82 6.65 4.30 -2.29
C LYS A 82 5.31 3.63 -2.47
N THR A 83 4.40 4.33 -3.14
CA THR A 83 3.05 3.83 -3.43
C THR A 83 2.94 3.50 -4.91
N LEU A 84 2.70 2.23 -5.22
CA LEU A 84 2.48 1.71 -6.56
C LEU A 84 1.01 1.38 -6.72
N MET A 85 0.28 2.23 -7.45
CA MET A 85 -1.13 1.94 -7.73
C MET A 85 -1.26 0.82 -8.77
N VAL A 86 -2.21 -0.09 -8.52
CA VAL A 86 -2.48 -1.22 -9.40
C VAL A 86 -3.34 -0.74 -10.56
N VAL A 87 -2.77 -0.71 -11.76
CA VAL A 87 -3.49 -0.34 -13.00
C VAL A 87 -4.34 -1.50 -13.52
N THR A 88 -3.84 -2.73 -13.42
CA THR A 88 -4.55 -3.93 -13.89
C THR A 88 -4.10 -5.15 -13.12
N THR A 89 -5.06 -5.83 -12.49
CA THR A 89 -4.82 -7.11 -11.81
C THR A 89 -5.02 -8.26 -12.80
N TYR A 90 -3.97 -9.06 -13.02
CA TYR A 90 -4.05 -10.29 -13.83
C TYR A 90 -4.39 -11.53 -12.99
N LYS A 91 -3.90 -11.57 -11.75
CA LYS A 91 -4.12 -12.65 -10.78
C LYS A 91 -3.90 -12.10 -9.39
N GLU A 92 -4.73 -12.49 -8.43
CA GLU A 92 -4.61 -12.10 -7.03
C GLU A 92 -5.08 -13.25 -6.13
N SER A 93 -4.37 -13.51 -5.03
CA SER A 93 -4.72 -14.56 -4.05
C SER A 93 -4.96 -15.94 -4.69
N GLY A 94 -4.19 -16.28 -5.71
CA GLY A 94 -4.35 -17.55 -6.44
C GLY A 94 -5.41 -17.54 -7.54
N VAL A 95 -6.25 -16.50 -7.62
CA VAL A 95 -7.40 -16.38 -8.53
C VAL A 95 -7.05 -15.50 -9.73
N LYS A 96 -7.25 -16.00 -10.95
CA LYS A 96 -7.04 -15.23 -12.20
C LYS A 96 -8.15 -14.20 -12.38
N LYS A 97 -7.83 -13.08 -13.04
CA LYS A 97 -8.85 -12.14 -13.54
C LYS A 97 -9.88 -12.93 -14.35
N PRO A 98 -11.19 -12.73 -14.15
CA PRO A 98 -12.22 -13.33 -14.98
C PRO A 98 -11.93 -13.01 -16.46
N THR A 99 -11.85 -14.04 -17.30
CA THR A 99 -11.86 -13.85 -18.75
C THR A 99 -13.29 -13.47 -19.12
N SER A 100 -13.47 -12.25 -19.63
CA SER A 100 -14.69 -11.87 -20.36
C SER A 100 -14.86 -12.74 -21.60
#